data_AF-A0A7J0E8Q0-F1
#
_entry.id   AF-A0A7J0E8Q0-F1
#
_cell.length_a   1.000
_cell.length_b   1.000
_cell.length_c   1.000
_cell.angle_alpha   90.00
_cell.angle_beta   90.00
_cell.angle_gamma   90.00
#
_symmetry.space_group_name_H-M   'P 1'
#
loop_
_entity.id
_entity.type
_entity.pdbx_description
1 polymer ?
#
loop_
_entity_poly.entity_id
_entity_poly.type
_entity_poly.pdbx_seq_one_letter_code
_entity_poly.pdbx_strand_id
1 'polypeptide(L)'
;MVPVTHGYHVVENRSFRSELGSDPDFVVVQREQVDELELWFFGVFNSRIGDGVTKYLQSHLFDKNPEQSKLNSKSKETLEKAYLNARAKIRQAEKAEERKRIGSASALVINGEKLVITHMGDYRAVVCRDGVKRLLKVRKLASDIVGTKSAKSSEIVVGDEGIDSDTEFVILASNGIWEVYNFLSLLV
;
A
#
# COMPACT_ATOMS: atom_id res chain seq x y z
N MET A 1 -3.89 26.75 2.35
CA MET A 1 -3.55 25.35 2.65
C MET A 1 -4.81 24.72 3.23
N VAL A 2 -5.35 23.68 2.59
CA VAL A 2 -6.53 22.97 3.13
C VAL A 2 -6.04 22.06 4.25
N PRO A 3 -6.61 22.10 5.46
CA PRO A 3 -6.20 21.22 6.55
C PRO A 3 -6.55 19.77 6.20
N VAL A 4 -5.54 18.89 6.13
CA VAL A 4 -5.72 17.45 5.94
C VAL A 4 -5.92 16.79 7.30
N THR A 5 -7.08 16.15 7.50
CA THR A 5 -7.35 15.33 8.68
C THR A 5 -6.96 13.89 8.42
N HIS A 6 -6.17 13.31 9.33
CA HIS A 6 -5.72 11.93 9.23
C HIS A 6 -6.46 11.07 10.25
N GLY A 7 -6.91 9.89 9.83
CA GLY A 7 -7.60 8.94 10.69
C GLY A 7 -7.61 7.55 10.07
N TYR A 8 -7.79 6.53 10.90
CA TYR A 8 -7.98 5.16 10.43
C TYR A 8 -9.04 4.46 11.27
N HIS A 9 -9.76 3.54 10.64
CA HIS A 9 -10.73 2.69 11.30
C HIS A 9 -10.48 1.26 10.87
N VAL A 10 -10.34 0.35 11.85
CA VAL A 10 -10.13 -1.07 11.61
C VAL A 10 -11.34 -1.83 12.13
N VAL A 11 -11.96 -2.63 11.26
CA VAL A 11 -13.01 -3.58 11.64
C VAL A 11 -12.41 -4.97 11.61
N GLU A 12 -12.05 -5.50 12.77
CA GLU A 12 -11.56 -6.87 12.90
C GLU A 12 -12.73 -7.86 12.94
N ASN A 13 -12.78 -8.80 11.99
CA ASN A 13 -13.74 -9.90 12.05
C ASN A 13 -13.19 -11.00 12.98
N ARG A 14 -13.63 -11.03 14.24
CA ARG A 14 -13.26 -12.07 15.23
C ARG A 14 -13.90 -13.44 14.98
N SER A 15 -14.77 -13.59 13.98
CA SER A 15 -15.70 -14.71 13.87
C SER A 15 -15.45 -15.69 12.72
N PHE A 16 -14.42 -15.49 11.89
CA PHE A 16 -13.98 -16.49 10.91
C PHE A 16 -12.46 -16.72 11.02
N ARG A 17 -12.01 -17.28 12.15
CA ARG A 17 -10.76 -18.05 12.13
C ARG A 17 -11.04 -19.30 11.30
N SER A 18 -10.91 -19.18 9.98
CA SER A 18 -10.93 -20.34 9.11
C SER A 18 -9.86 -21.31 9.63
N GLU A 19 -10.24 -22.57 9.82
CA GLU A 19 -9.33 -23.68 10.18
C GLU A 19 -8.20 -23.87 9.14
N LEU A 20 -8.19 -23.09 8.06
CA LEU A 20 -7.13 -22.98 7.05
C LEU A 20 -6.17 -21.81 7.31
N GLY A 21 -5.48 -21.80 8.46
CA GLY A 21 -4.10 -21.31 8.64
C GLY A 21 -3.62 -19.98 7.99
N SER A 22 -4.50 -19.05 7.63
CA SER A 22 -4.09 -17.74 7.10
C SER A 22 -4.03 -16.76 8.25
N ASP A 23 -2.83 -16.22 8.50
CA ASP A 23 -2.66 -15.14 9.46
C ASP A 23 -3.56 -13.95 9.08
N PRO A 24 -4.14 -13.25 10.07
CA PRO A 24 -5.01 -12.13 9.82
C PRO A 24 -4.25 -10.98 9.14
N ASP A 25 -4.97 -10.24 8.31
CA ASP A 25 -4.51 -8.95 7.83
C ASP A 25 -4.39 -7.97 9.00
N PHE A 26 -3.44 -7.06 8.92
CA PHE A 26 -3.21 -6.03 9.92
C PHE A 26 -3.06 -4.66 9.28
N VAL A 27 -3.37 -3.64 10.08
CA VAL A 27 -3.27 -2.23 9.68
C VAL A 27 -2.08 -1.59 10.39
N VAL A 28 -1.33 -0.78 9.65
CA VAL A 28 -0.23 0.03 10.17
C VAL A 28 -0.57 1.48 9.90
N VAL A 29 -0.46 2.29 10.95
CA VAL A 29 -0.46 3.74 10.85
C VAL A 29 0.75 4.27 11.58
N GLN A 30 1.59 5.01 10.88
CA GLN A 30 2.80 5.59 11.41
C GLN A 30 2.88 7.05 10.99
N ARG A 31 3.14 7.92 11.97
CA ARG A 31 3.36 9.35 11.75
C ARG A 31 4.77 9.68 12.15
N GLU A 32 5.51 10.31 11.26
CA GLU A 32 6.83 10.86 11.55
C GLU A 32 6.81 12.36 11.29
N GLN A 33 7.30 13.12 12.26
CA GLN A 33 7.46 14.56 12.14
C GLN A 33 8.92 14.89 12.39
N VAL A 34 9.58 15.45 11.37
CA VAL A 34 10.99 15.83 11.46
C VAL A 34 11.15 17.23 10.89
N ASP A 35 11.55 18.18 11.73
CA ASP A 35 11.58 19.61 11.39
C ASP A 35 10.22 20.10 10.87
N GLU A 36 10.17 20.60 9.63
CA GLU A 36 8.94 21.03 8.93
C GLU A 36 8.31 19.91 8.08
N LEU A 37 8.88 18.69 8.10
CA LEU A 37 8.37 17.54 7.35
C LEU A 37 7.37 16.76 8.18
N GLU A 38 6.22 16.48 7.58
CA GLU A 38 5.23 15.56 8.12
C GLU A 38 5.03 14.38 7.15
N LEU A 39 5.24 13.17 7.65
CA LEU A 39 5.00 11.94 6.92
C LEU A 39 3.93 11.12 7.63
N TRP A 40 2.92 10.69 6.89
CA TRP A 40 1.96 9.69 7.35
C TRP A 40 2.00 8.47 6.47
N PHE A 41 2.28 7.33 7.07
CA PHE A 41 2.25 6.03 6.42
C PHE A 41 1.05 5.24 6.90
N PHE A 42 0.26 4.78 5.94
CA PHE A 42 -0.88 3.90 6.14
C PHE A 42 -0.63 2.62 5.35
N GLY A 43 -0.95 1.47 5.93
CA GLY A 43 -0.91 0.23 5.18
C GLY A 43 -1.82 -0.84 5.73
N VAL A 44 -2.33 -1.65 4.81
CA VAL A 44 -3.10 -2.87 5.05
C VAL A 44 -2.27 -4.02 4.50
N PHE A 45 -1.86 -4.95 5.36
CA PHE A 45 -0.89 -5.97 5.03
C PHE A 45 -1.39 -7.36 5.40
N ASN A 46 -1.11 -8.32 4.53
CA ASN A 46 -0.97 -9.70 4.95
C ASN A 46 0.26 -9.84 5.89
N SER A 47 0.16 -10.69 6.92
CA SER A 47 1.22 -10.95 7.91
C SER A 47 2.61 -11.20 7.30
N ARG A 48 2.65 -11.88 6.14
CA ARG A 48 3.88 -12.38 5.53
C ARG A 48 4.67 -11.32 4.77
N ILE A 49 4.05 -10.17 4.44
CA ILE A 49 4.73 -9.07 3.74
C ILE A 49 4.98 -7.85 4.63
N GLY A 50 4.05 -7.52 5.52
CA GLY A 50 4.03 -6.20 6.15
C GLY A 50 5.26 -5.91 7.02
N ASP A 51 5.75 -6.89 7.79
CA ASP A 51 6.98 -6.74 8.60
C ASP A 51 8.20 -6.38 7.75
N GLY A 52 8.33 -6.96 6.55
CA GLY A 52 9.43 -6.67 5.64
C GLY A 52 9.37 -5.25 5.07
N VAL A 53 8.16 -4.76 4.78
CA VAL A 53 7.94 -3.41 4.25
C VAL A 53 8.18 -2.37 5.33
N THR A 54 7.56 -2.52 6.50
CA THR A 54 7.64 -1.53 7.60
C THR A 54 9.06 -1.39 8.13
N LYS A 55 9.77 -2.49 8.38
CA LYS A 55 11.18 -2.44 8.82
C LYS A 55 12.11 -1.77 7.81
N TYR A 56 11.85 -1.97 6.51
CA TYR A 56 12.63 -1.31 5.47
C TYR A 56 12.38 0.20 5.47
N LEU A 57 11.11 0.63 5.54
CA LEU A 57 10.74 2.04 5.61
C LEU A 57 11.32 2.70 6.86
N GLN A 58 11.26 2.04 8.02
CA GLN A 58 11.86 2.54 9.25
C GLN A 58 13.34 2.89 9.04
N SER A 59 14.12 1.91 8.60
CA SER A 59 15.58 2.04 8.47
C SER A 59 16.06 2.90 7.29
N HIS A 60 15.22 3.17 6.28
CA HIS A 60 15.64 3.85 5.04
C HIS A 60 14.93 5.17 4.76
N LEU A 61 13.77 5.39 5.36
CA LEU A 61 12.98 6.61 5.21
C LEU A 61 12.86 7.37 6.53
N PHE A 62 12.34 6.72 7.57
CA PHE A 62 11.98 7.40 8.82
C PHE A 62 13.22 7.74 9.68
N ASP A 63 14.12 6.78 9.89
CA ASP A 63 15.32 6.99 10.72
C ASP A 63 16.38 7.88 10.06
N LYS A 64 16.34 8.04 8.73
CA LYS A 64 17.40 8.69 7.94
C LYS A 64 17.20 10.19 7.69
N ASN A 65 16.18 10.80 8.30
CA ASN A 65 15.77 12.20 8.11
C ASN A 65 16.11 12.77 6.70
N PRO A 66 15.37 12.38 5.66
CA PRO A 66 15.65 12.78 4.29
C PRO A 66 15.57 14.31 4.07
N GLU A 67 16.55 14.86 3.33
CA GLU A 67 16.48 16.24 2.83
C GLU A 67 15.16 16.52 2.08
N GLN A 68 14.48 17.61 2.44
CA GLN A 68 13.17 18.01 1.89
C GLN A 68 13.16 18.10 0.36
N SER A 69 14.24 18.61 -0.26
CA SER A 69 14.36 18.77 -1.71
C SER A 69 14.35 17.45 -2.50
N LYS A 70 14.71 16.32 -1.86
CA LYS A 70 14.75 14.99 -2.47
C LYS A 70 13.70 14.05 -1.90
N LEU A 71 12.86 14.54 -0.97
CA LEU A 71 11.91 13.72 -0.24
C LEU A 71 10.95 13.00 -1.16
N ASN A 72 10.39 13.69 -2.16
CA ASN A 72 9.40 13.12 -3.06
C ASN A 72 9.93 11.93 -3.87
N SER A 73 11.10 12.06 -4.49
CA SER A 73 11.71 10.97 -5.26
C SER A 73 12.21 9.85 -4.36
N LYS A 74 12.82 10.21 -3.22
CA LYS A 74 13.38 9.26 -2.25
C LYS A 74 12.27 8.44 -1.57
N SER A 75 11.17 9.06 -1.17
CA SER A 75 10.01 8.38 -0.58
C SER A 75 9.43 7.33 -1.50
N LYS A 76 9.21 7.69 -2.78
CA LYS A 76 8.74 6.75 -3.80
C LYS A 76 9.72 5.60 -4.01
N GLU A 77 10.99 5.90 -4.25
CA GLU A 77 12.02 4.89 -4.48
C GLU A 77 12.20 3.96 -3.27
N THR A 78 12.19 4.51 -2.05
CA THR A 78 12.32 3.74 -0.82
C THR A 78 11.12 2.82 -0.61
N LEU A 79 9.89 3.29 -0.89
CA LEU A 79 8.68 2.46 -0.84
C LEU A 79 8.69 1.35 -1.89
N GLU A 80 9.12 1.66 -3.12
CA GLU A 80 9.32 0.67 -4.18
C GLU A 80 10.31 -0.43 -3.75
N LYS A 81 11.47 -0.02 -3.22
CA LYS A 81 12.49 -0.96 -2.71
C LYS A 81 11.99 -1.78 -1.53
N ALA A 82 11.21 -1.21 -0.62
CA ALA A 82 10.62 -1.93 0.52
C ALA A 82 9.79 -3.13 0.03
N TYR A 83 8.91 -2.89 -0.94
CA TYR A 83 8.06 -3.91 -1.54
C TYR A 83 8.84 -4.95 -2.34
N LEU A 84 9.82 -4.52 -3.14
CA LEU A 84 10.67 -5.45 -3.91
C LEU A 84 11.48 -6.38 -2.99
N ASN A 85 12.06 -5.84 -1.92
CA ASN A 85 12.81 -6.63 -0.94
C ASN A 85 11.91 -7.61 -0.18
N ALA A 86 10.73 -7.17 0.27
CA ALA A 86 9.79 -8.05 0.96
C ALA A 86 9.28 -9.17 0.03
N ARG A 87 8.96 -8.85 -1.23
CA ARG A 87 8.56 -9.83 -2.25
C ARG A 87 9.66 -10.86 -2.54
N ALA A 88 10.93 -10.44 -2.58
CA ALA A 88 12.04 -11.35 -2.79
C ALA A 88 12.14 -12.40 -1.66
N LYS A 89 11.93 -11.99 -0.41
CA LYS A 89 11.88 -12.91 0.74
C LYS A 89 10.71 -13.89 0.65
N ILE A 90 9.52 -13.40 0.32
CA ILE A 90 8.33 -14.24 0.11
C ILE A 90 8.57 -15.28 -0.99
N ARG A 91 9.24 -14.90 -2.08
CA ARG A 91 9.56 -15.83 -3.18
C ARG A 91 10.44 -17.00 -2.73
N GLN A 92 11.32 -16.77 -1.76
CA GLN A 92 12.23 -17.79 -1.23
C GLN A 92 11.57 -18.67 -0.16
N ALA A 93 10.69 -18.09 0.67
CA ALA A 93 10.07 -18.79 1.79
C ALA A 93 8.77 -19.55 1.43
N GLU A 94 7.99 -19.04 0.47
CA GLU A 94 6.61 -19.47 0.25
C GLU A 94 6.41 -20.23 -1.06
N LYS A 95 5.55 -21.25 -1.02
CA LYS A 95 5.14 -22.01 -2.22
C LYS A 95 4.29 -21.16 -3.17
N ALA A 96 4.27 -21.51 -4.46
CA ALA A 96 3.57 -20.72 -5.48
C ALA A 96 2.08 -20.44 -5.18
N GLU A 97 1.36 -21.41 -4.64
CA GLU A 97 -0.07 -21.25 -4.29
C GLU A 97 -0.29 -20.32 -3.10
N GLU A 98 0.56 -20.41 -2.08
CA GLU A 98 0.53 -19.52 -0.91
C GLU A 98 0.82 -18.07 -1.31
N ARG A 99 1.77 -17.87 -2.24
CA ARG A 99 2.13 -16.53 -2.75
C ARG A 99 0.96 -15.80 -3.41
N LYS A 100 -0.05 -16.50 -3.94
CA LYS A 100 -1.23 -15.86 -4.55
C LYS A 100 -2.10 -15.14 -3.54
N ARG A 101 -2.06 -15.56 -2.28
CA ARG A 101 -2.88 -15.00 -1.19
C ARG A 101 -2.19 -13.84 -0.47
N ILE A 102 -0.89 -13.65 -0.71
CA ILE A 102 -0.12 -12.60 -0.05
C ILE A 102 -0.26 -11.30 -0.84
N GLY A 103 -0.74 -10.26 -0.17
CA GLY A 103 -0.81 -8.93 -0.75
C GLY A 103 -0.78 -7.85 0.31
N SER A 104 -0.76 -6.62 -0.18
CA SER A 104 -0.83 -5.43 0.66
C SER A 104 -1.17 -4.18 -0.15
N ALA A 105 -1.69 -3.16 0.53
CA ALA A 105 -1.86 -1.82 -0.02
C ALA A 105 -1.37 -0.81 1.00
N SER A 106 -0.65 0.21 0.56
CA SER A 106 -0.12 1.26 1.42
C SER A 106 -0.18 2.63 0.75
N ALA A 107 -0.33 3.66 1.57
CA ALA A 107 -0.27 5.06 1.20
C ALA A 107 0.76 5.78 2.08
N LEU A 108 1.56 6.64 1.48
CA LEU A 108 2.46 7.56 2.15
C LEU A 108 2.04 8.98 1.78
N VAL A 109 1.61 9.75 2.78
CA VAL A 109 1.28 11.17 2.66
C VAL A 109 2.49 11.98 3.10
N ILE A 110 2.88 12.95 2.29
CA ILE A 110 4.02 13.83 2.51
C ILE A 110 3.49 15.27 2.59
N ASN A 111 3.66 15.90 3.75
CA ASN A 111 3.24 17.26 4.08
C ASN A 111 1.75 17.56 3.82
N GLY A 112 0.90 16.54 3.69
CA GLY A 112 -0.48 16.72 3.25
C GLY A 112 -0.62 17.19 1.80
N GLU A 113 0.47 17.24 1.03
CA GLU A 113 0.52 17.79 -0.33
C GLU A 113 0.75 16.71 -1.39
N LYS A 114 1.39 15.61 -1.01
CA LYS A 114 1.71 14.53 -1.94
C LYS A 114 1.32 13.18 -1.37
N LEU A 115 0.77 12.34 -2.24
CA LEU A 115 0.36 10.97 -1.95
C LEU A 115 1.16 10.01 -2.81
N VAL A 116 1.83 9.05 -2.18
CA VAL A 116 2.47 7.91 -2.86
C VAL A 116 1.74 6.64 -2.45
N ILE A 117 1.24 5.89 -3.42
CA ILE A 117 0.46 4.67 -3.17
C ILE A 117 1.15 3.49 -3.81
N THR A 118 1.18 2.38 -3.07
CA THR A 118 1.69 1.10 -3.54
C THR A 118 0.72 0.00 -3.19
N HIS A 119 0.55 -0.97 -4.09
CA HIS A 119 -0.11 -2.22 -3.74
C HIS A 119 0.55 -3.44 -4.41
N MET A 120 0.32 -4.60 -3.80
CA MET A 120 0.76 -5.91 -4.28
C MET A 120 -0.37 -6.93 -4.10
N GLY A 121 -0.50 -7.86 -5.05
CA GLY A 121 -1.51 -8.92 -4.99
C GLY A 121 -2.90 -8.37 -5.31
N ASP A 122 -3.92 -8.81 -4.59
CA ASP A 122 -5.32 -8.42 -4.81
C ASP A 122 -5.80 -7.29 -3.88
N TYR A 123 -4.88 -6.69 -3.12
CA TYR A 123 -5.13 -5.52 -2.31
C TYR A 123 -5.11 -4.29 -3.21
N ARG A 124 -5.95 -3.30 -2.91
CA ARG A 124 -6.07 -2.10 -3.73
C ARG A 124 -6.12 -0.85 -2.86
N ALA A 125 -5.73 0.23 -3.50
CA ALA A 125 -5.82 1.58 -3.01
C ALA A 125 -6.61 2.40 -4.04
N VAL A 126 -7.59 3.16 -3.56
CA VAL A 126 -8.46 3.99 -4.40
C VAL A 126 -8.45 5.41 -3.85
N VAL A 127 -8.32 6.39 -4.74
CA VAL A 127 -8.47 7.80 -4.40
C VAL A 127 -9.81 8.29 -4.94
N CYS A 128 -10.61 8.93 -4.09
CA CYS A 128 -11.84 9.61 -4.48
C CYS A 128 -11.55 11.09 -4.70
N ARG A 129 -11.96 11.60 -5.86
CA ARG A 129 -11.90 13.02 -6.19
C ARG A 129 -13.19 13.49 -6.83
N ASP A 130 -13.76 14.59 -6.35
CA ASP A 130 -15.03 15.14 -6.82
C ASP A 130 -16.16 14.08 -6.90
N GLY A 131 -16.24 13.17 -5.92
CA GLY A 131 -17.19 12.05 -5.93
C GLY A 131 -16.87 10.95 -6.95
N VAL A 132 -15.75 11.03 -7.67
CA VAL A 132 -15.33 10.07 -8.68
C VAL A 132 -14.14 9.24 -8.19
N LYS A 133 -14.29 7.91 -8.26
CA LYS A 133 -13.19 6.96 -8.08
C LYS A 133 -12.16 7.15 -9.20
N ARG A 134 -10.94 7.57 -8.85
CA ARG A 134 -9.80 7.57 -9.78
C ARG A 134 -8.82 6.45 -9.43
N LEU A 135 -8.48 5.66 -10.45
CA LEU A 135 -7.31 4.80 -10.40
C LEU A 135 -6.10 5.67 -10.71
N LEU A 136 -5.10 5.66 -9.82
CA LEU A 136 -3.90 6.48 -9.98
C LEU A 136 -3.19 6.18 -11.29
N LYS A 137 -2.41 7.17 -11.77
CA LYS A 137 -1.41 6.93 -12.82
C LYS A 137 -0.29 6.05 -12.26
N VAL A 138 -0.48 4.74 -12.38
CA VAL A 138 0.42 3.75 -11.80
C VAL A 138 1.51 3.30 -12.76
N ARG A 139 2.70 3.07 -12.21
CA ARG A 139 3.76 2.30 -12.87
C ARG A 139 3.71 0.86 -12.36
N LYS A 140 3.54 -0.07 -13.29
CA LYS A 140 3.65 -1.50 -13.03
C LYS A 140 5.13 -1.85 -12.91
N LEU A 141 5.55 -2.33 -11.74
CA LEU A 141 6.88 -2.85 -11.52
C LEU A 141 6.87 -4.35 -11.84
N ALA A 142 6.97 -4.67 -13.12
CA ALA A 142 7.27 -6.03 -13.55
C ALA A 142 8.76 -6.30 -13.29
N SER A 143 9.08 -7.38 -12.56
CA SER A 143 10.42 -7.98 -12.60
C SER A 143 10.36 -9.18 -13.55
N ASP A 144 10.35 -8.92 -14.85
CA ASP A 144 10.59 -9.98 -15.82
C ASP A 144 12.09 -10.05 -16.09
N ILE A 145 12.79 -10.83 -15.27
CA ILE A 145 13.98 -11.53 -15.75
C ILE A 145 13.51 -12.96 -16.08
N VAL A 146 13.24 -13.15 -17.37
CA VAL A 146 13.17 -14.40 -18.15
C VAL A 146 12.13 -15.45 -17.71
N GLY A 147 11.07 -15.57 -18.51
CA GLY A 147 10.69 -16.89 -19.04
C GLY A 147 9.50 -17.64 -18.43
N THR A 148 8.73 -17.07 -17.50
CA THR A 148 7.47 -17.70 -17.06
C THR A 148 6.35 -16.68 -16.94
N LYS A 149 5.21 -16.96 -17.58
CA LYS A 149 3.94 -16.21 -17.45
C LYS A 149 3.54 -16.18 -15.97
N SER A 150 3.99 -15.18 -15.23
CA SER A 150 3.79 -15.07 -13.80
C SER A 150 2.45 -14.39 -13.51
N ALA A 151 1.67 -15.00 -12.63
CA ALA A 151 0.30 -14.63 -12.30
C ALA A 151 0.16 -13.15 -11.90
N LYS A 152 -0.97 -12.54 -12.30
CA LYS A 152 -1.38 -11.18 -11.92
C LYS A 152 -1.31 -10.91 -10.40
N SER A 153 -1.33 -11.96 -9.56
CA SER A 153 -1.36 -11.87 -8.08
C SER A 153 -0.03 -11.49 -7.41
N SER A 154 1.02 -11.14 -8.16
CA SER A 154 2.29 -10.69 -7.56
C SER A 154 2.83 -9.41 -8.18
N GLU A 155 2.01 -8.71 -8.97
CA GLU A 155 2.38 -7.43 -9.54
C GLU A 155 2.50 -6.38 -8.42
N ILE A 156 3.60 -5.63 -8.40
CA ILE A 156 3.74 -4.46 -7.54
C ILE A 156 3.43 -3.25 -8.40
N VAL A 157 2.57 -2.40 -7.88
CA VAL A 157 2.08 -1.22 -8.57
C VAL A 157 2.35 -0.02 -7.69
N VAL A 158 3.05 0.99 -8.24
CA VAL A 158 3.36 2.23 -7.51
C VAL A 158 2.92 3.44 -8.30
N GLY A 159 2.18 4.34 -7.65
CA GLY A 159 1.72 5.60 -8.21
C GLY A 159 2.01 6.75 -7.23
N ASP A 160 2.09 7.96 -7.75
CA ASP A 160 2.17 9.16 -6.94
C ASP A 160 1.33 10.28 -7.57
N GLU A 161 0.66 11.06 -6.73
CA GLU A 161 -0.19 12.19 -7.11
C GLU A 161 -0.12 13.31 -6.07
N GLY A 162 -0.48 14.53 -6.47
CA GLY A 162 -0.64 15.66 -5.54
C GLY A 162 -1.99 15.59 -4.82
N ILE A 163 -2.06 16.07 -3.59
CA ILE A 163 -3.29 16.25 -2.81
C ILE A 163 -3.73 17.71 -3.00
N ASP A 164 -4.98 17.91 -3.39
CA ASP A 164 -5.59 19.21 -3.64
C ASP A 164 -7.01 19.29 -3.06
N SER A 165 -7.72 20.39 -3.30
CA SER A 165 -9.09 20.62 -2.82
C SER A 165 -10.09 19.58 -3.30
N ASP A 166 -9.79 18.92 -4.41
CA ASP A 166 -10.68 17.97 -5.06
C ASP A 166 -10.45 16.57 -4.48
N THR A 167 -9.39 16.37 -3.68
CA THR A 167 -9.05 15.10 -3.03
C THR A 167 -9.86 14.92 -1.75
N GLU A 168 -10.83 14.00 -1.76
CA GLU A 168 -11.74 13.79 -0.62
C GLU A 168 -11.21 12.73 0.36
N PHE A 169 -10.89 11.54 -0.14
CA PHE A 169 -10.41 10.44 0.70
C PHE A 169 -9.66 9.36 -0.09
N VAL A 170 -8.90 8.54 0.65
CA VAL A 170 -8.19 7.38 0.14
C VAL A 170 -8.69 6.13 0.87
N ILE A 171 -9.04 5.09 0.14
CA ILE A 171 -9.42 3.78 0.69
C ILE A 171 -8.30 2.78 0.39
N LEU A 172 -7.75 2.17 1.44
CA LEU A 172 -6.87 1.00 1.37
C LEU A 172 -7.64 -0.21 1.90
N ALA A 173 -7.69 -1.30 1.13
CA ALA A 173 -8.34 -2.51 1.61
C ALA A 173 -7.76 -3.79 1.01
N SER A 174 -7.98 -4.90 1.71
CA SER A 174 -7.71 -6.25 1.23
C SER A 174 -8.78 -6.74 0.25
N ASN A 175 -8.52 -7.87 -0.38
CA ASN A 175 -9.34 -8.41 -1.47
C ASN A 175 -10.83 -8.56 -1.10
N GLY A 176 -11.12 -9.01 0.14
CA GLY A 176 -12.51 -9.27 0.57
C GLY A 176 -13.45 -8.07 0.46
N ILE A 177 -12.95 -6.84 0.65
CA ILE A 177 -13.74 -5.62 0.46
C ILE A 177 -14.01 -5.35 -1.03
N TRP A 178 -13.00 -5.56 -1.88
CA TRP A 178 -13.08 -5.26 -3.31
C TRP A 178 -13.95 -6.26 -4.08
N GLU A 179 -13.98 -7.53 -3.65
CA GLU A 179 -14.88 -8.54 -4.21
C GLU A 179 -16.35 -8.14 -4.06
N VAL A 180 -16.74 -7.67 -2.87
CA VAL A 180 -18.11 -7.21 -2.61
C VAL A 180 -18.40 -5.89 -3.32
N TYR A 181 -17.44 -4.96 -3.34
CA TYR A 181 -17.64 -3.65 -3.97
C TYR A 181 -17.82 -3.75 -5.49
N ASN A 182 -17.07 -4.62 -6.17
CA ASN A 182 -17.26 -4.87 -7.60
C ASN A 182 -18.64 -5.48 -7.88
N PHE A 183 -19.14 -6.32 -6.97
CA PHE A 183 -20.49 -6.89 -7.09
C PHE A 183 -21.59 -5.83 -6.99
N LEU A 184 -21.41 -4.84 -6.11
CA LEU A 184 -22.35 -3.73 -5.95
C LEU A 184 -22.34 -2.76 -7.14
N SER A 185 -21.19 -2.53 -7.76
CA SER A 185 -21.08 -1.66 -8.96
C SER A 185 -21.71 -2.25 -10.23
N LEU A 186 -22.08 -3.53 -10.23
CA LEU A 186 -22.79 -4.20 -11.32
C LEU A 186 -24.32 -4.23 -11.13
N LEU A 187 -24.81 -3.76 -9.97
CA LEU A 187 -26.23 -3.75 -9.59
C LEU A 187 -26.87 -2.35 -9.66
N VAL A 188 -26.15 -1.36 -10.19
CA VAL A 188 -26.62 0.00 -10.51
C VAL A 188 -26.34 0.26 -11.98
#